data_AF-T0NFQ8-F1
#
_entry.id   AF-T0NFQ8-F1
#
_cell.length_a   1.000
_cell.length_b   1.000
_cell.length_c   1.000
_cell.angle_alpha   90.00
_cell.angle_beta   90.00
_cell.angle_gamma   90.00
#
_symmetry.space_group_name_H-M   'P 1'
#
loop_
_entity.id
_entity.type
_entity.pdbx_description
1 polymer ?
#
loop_
_entity_poly.entity_id
_entity_poly.type
_entity_poly.pdbx_seq_one_letter_code
_entity_poly.pdbx_strand_id
1 'polypeptide(L)'
;MEKSGKETYNTTIEENYYKDIIDGVLLCDSCGRWYPIVNSIYVLLPDIFRDEKVNIEFLTKYKTQLPETIVNNGKPFNLGTI
;
A
#
# COMPACT_ATOMS: atom_id res chain seq x y z
N MET A 1 -6.87 -52.51 -17.10
CA MET A 1 -7.75 -52.03 -18.19
C MET A 1 -9.00 -51.57 -17.47
N GLU A 2 -9.28 -50.28 -17.31
CA GLU A 2 -9.68 -49.31 -18.34
C GLU A 2 -8.97 -47.96 -18.20
N LYS A 3 -8.76 -47.32 -19.35
CA LYS A 3 -8.31 -45.93 -19.50
C LYS A 3 -9.55 -45.03 -19.56
N SER A 4 -9.59 -43.95 -18.80
CA SER A 4 -10.22 -42.68 -19.18
C SER A 4 -9.50 -41.63 -18.34
N GLY A 5 -8.90 -40.56 -18.85
CA GLY A 5 -9.22 -39.70 -19.98
C GLY A 5 -8.83 -38.32 -19.46
N LYS A 6 -7.52 -38.00 -19.47
CA LYS A 6 -7.03 -36.70 -19.00
C LYS A 6 -7.37 -35.67 -20.07
N GLU A 7 -8.43 -34.91 -19.88
CA GLU A 7 -8.59 -33.65 -20.61
C GLU A 7 -7.46 -32.71 -20.17
N THR A 8 -6.60 -32.36 -21.12
CA THR A 8 -5.53 -31.39 -20.93
C THR A 8 -6.01 -30.08 -21.54
N TYR A 9 -6.35 -29.12 -20.67
CA TYR A 9 -6.62 -27.76 -21.09
C TYR A 9 -5.29 -27.08 -21.36
N ASN A 10 -4.95 -26.91 -22.64
CA ASN A 10 -3.79 -26.15 -23.07
C ASN A 10 -4.10 -24.66 -22.89
N THR A 11 -3.83 -24.12 -21.70
CA THR A 11 -3.83 -22.68 -21.49
C THR A 11 -2.40 -22.21 -21.66
N THR A 12 -2.12 -21.50 -22.74
CA THR A 12 -0.91 -20.67 -22.85
C THR A 12 -1.07 -19.55 -21.82
N ILE A 13 -0.61 -19.77 -20.59
CA ILE A 13 -0.70 -18.78 -19.52
C ILE A 13 0.38 -17.73 -19.80
N GLU A 14 -0.01 -16.61 -20.37
CA GLU A 14 0.77 -15.38 -20.20
C GLU A 14 0.76 -15.06 -18.70
N GLU A 15 1.88 -15.32 -18.03
CA GLU A 15 2.04 -15.11 -16.60
C GLU A 15 2.03 -13.60 -16.30
N ASN A 16 0.82 -13.05 -16.15
CA ASN A 16 0.64 -11.73 -15.54
C ASN A 16 1.01 -11.84 -14.05
N TYR A 17 2.29 -11.62 -13.75
CA TYR A 17 2.77 -11.47 -12.38
C TYR A 17 2.20 -10.18 -11.78
N TYR A 18 1.06 -10.29 -11.09
CA TYR A 18 0.62 -9.25 -10.17
C TYR A 18 1.65 -9.18 -9.03
N LYS A 19 2.48 -8.13 -9.05
CA LYS A 19 3.41 -7.87 -7.96
C LYS A 19 2.66 -7.16 -6.85
N ASP A 20 2.43 -7.86 -5.76
CA ASP A 20 1.79 -7.28 -4.58
C ASP A 20 2.62 -6.14 -4.00
N ILE A 21 1.93 -5.05 -3.66
CA ILE A 21 2.51 -3.93 -2.92
C ILE A 21 2.54 -4.33 -1.45
N ILE A 22 3.72 -4.72 -0.97
CA ILE A 22 3.93 -5.10 0.44
C ILE A 22 3.80 -3.86 1.34
N ASP A 23 4.53 -2.79 1.01
CA ASP A 23 4.48 -1.51 1.70
C ASP A 23 4.28 -0.37 0.70
N GLY A 24 3.50 0.64 1.08
CA GLY A 24 3.21 1.76 0.21
C GLY A 24 2.33 2.82 0.86
N VAL A 25 1.93 3.80 0.07
CA VAL A 25 1.03 4.87 0.51
C VAL A 25 0.01 5.19 -0.59
N LEU A 26 -1.24 5.34 -0.20
CA LEU A 26 -2.28 5.95 -1.03
C LEU A 26 -2.37 7.43 -0.68
N LEU A 27 -2.21 8.32 -1.65
CA LEU A 27 -2.40 9.77 -1.48
C LEU A 27 -3.70 10.21 -2.17
N CYS A 28 -4.48 11.01 -1.46
CA CYS A 28 -5.65 11.66 -2.02
C CYS A 28 -5.30 13.09 -2.47
N ASP A 29 -5.23 13.31 -3.79
CA ASP A 29 -4.85 14.60 -4.36
C ASP A 29 -5.83 15.73 -4.04
N SER A 30 -7.11 15.42 -3.77
CA SER A 30 -8.13 16.44 -3.50
C SER A 30 -8.05 17.03 -2.09
N CYS A 31 -7.53 16.29 -1.11
CA CYS A 31 -7.49 16.75 0.28
C CYS A 31 -6.12 16.65 0.97
N GLY A 32 -5.17 15.93 0.36
CA GLY A 32 -3.82 15.71 0.89
C GLY A 32 -3.72 14.61 1.95
N ARG A 33 -4.77 13.80 2.15
CA ARG A 33 -4.72 12.66 3.09
C ARG A 33 -3.93 11.51 2.50
N TRP A 34 -3.09 10.90 3.33
CA TRP A 34 -2.32 9.73 2.95
C TRP A 34 -2.69 8.52 3.81
N TYR A 35 -2.69 7.31 3.26
CA TYR A 35 -3.00 6.07 3.97
C TYR A 35 -1.89 5.04 3.75
N PRO A 36 -1.34 4.43 4.81
CA PRO A 36 -0.30 3.43 4.66
C PRO A 36 -0.87 2.09 4.15
N ILE A 37 -0.07 1.42 3.33
CA ILE A 37 -0.17 0.01 3.01
C ILE A 37 0.97 -0.67 3.79
N VAL A 38 0.66 -1.64 4.63
CA VAL A 38 1.66 -2.38 5.42
C VAL A 38 1.33 -3.86 5.33
N ASN A 39 2.31 -4.68 4.95
CA ASN A 39 2.12 -6.12 4.71
C ASN A 39 0.92 -6.39 3.77
N SER A 40 0.79 -5.60 2.71
CA SER A 40 -0.32 -5.65 1.74
C SER A 40 -1.71 -5.32 2.32
N ILE A 41 -1.79 -4.78 3.54
CA ILE A 41 -3.04 -4.35 4.17
C ILE A 41 -3.18 -2.84 4.04
N TYR A 42 -4.27 -2.40 3.41
CA TYR A 42 -4.65 -0.98 3.28
C TYR A 42 -5.29 -0.48 4.58
N VAL A 43 -4.61 0.41 5.31
CA VAL A 43 -5.11 0.96 6.58
C VAL A 43 -5.88 2.27 6.32
N LEU A 44 -7.16 2.14 5.98
CA LEU A 44 -8.06 3.27 5.63
C LEU A 44 -8.84 3.81 6.83
N LEU A 45 -8.15 4.11 7.93
CA LEU A 45 -8.79 4.65 9.14
C LEU A 45 -9.12 6.15 8.99
N PRO A 46 -10.30 6.59 9.46
CA PRO A 46 -10.59 8.01 9.65
C PRO A 46 -9.58 8.67 10.60
N ASP A 47 -9.35 9.97 10.44
CA ASP A 47 -8.32 10.71 11.20
C ASP A 47 -8.43 10.52 12.72
N ILE A 48 -9.65 10.48 13.27
CA ILE A 48 -9.91 10.29 14.71
C ILE A 48 -9.48 8.94 15.27
N PHE A 49 -9.28 7.94 14.39
CA PHE A 49 -8.86 6.58 14.76
C PHE A 49 -7.39 6.32 14.41
N ARG A 50 -6.65 7.32 13.92
CA ARG A 50 -5.25 7.17 13.57
C ARG A 50 -4.37 7.52 14.76
N ASP A 51 -3.45 6.61 15.08
CA ASP A 51 -2.40 6.84 16.07
C ASP A 51 -1.28 7.67 15.44
N GLU A 52 -1.08 8.88 15.96
CA GLU A 52 -0.04 9.82 15.51
C GLU A 52 1.35 9.19 15.59
N LYS A 53 1.69 8.55 16.72
CA LYS A 53 3.02 7.97 16.93
C LYS A 53 3.31 6.90 15.89
N VAL A 54 2.35 6.00 15.63
CA VAL A 54 2.50 4.95 14.60
C VAL A 54 2.68 5.56 13.21
N ASN A 55 1.96 6.64 12.90
CA ASN A 55 2.06 7.32 11.61
C ASN A 55 3.39 8.07 11.45
N ILE A 56 3.88 8.74 12.49
CA ILE A 56 5.17 9.42 12.50
C ILE A 56 6.32 8.40 12.37
N GLU A 57 6.24 7.25 13.05
CA GLU A 57 7.20 6.16 12.90
C GLU A 57 7.23 5.62 11.46
N PHE A 58 6.06 5.40 10.85
CA PHE A 58 5.95 5.00 9.44
C PHE A 58 6.60 6.03 8.51
N LEU A 59 6.23 7.31 8.63
CA LEU A 59 6.79 8.38 7.81
C LEU A 59 8.30 8.49 8.00
N THR A 60 8.80 8.36 9.22
CA THR A 60 10.25 8.41 9.52
C THR A 60 10.99 7.25 8.85
N LYS A 61 10.42 6.03 8.90
CA LYS A 61 11.00 4.83 8.27
C LYS A 61 11.10 4.98 6.74
N TYR A 62 10.08 5.56 6.10
CA TYR A 62 9.99 5.63 4.63
C TYR A 62 10.28 7.02 4.04
N LYS A 63 10.73 8.01 4.84
CA LYS A 63 10.89 9.42 4.42
C LYS A 63 11.72 9.63 3.15
N THR A 64 12.70 8.76 2.88
CA THR A 64 13.57 8.86 1.70
C THR A 64 12.95 8.27 0.44
N GLN A 65 11.88 7.50 0.58
CA GLN A 65 11.16 6.82 -0.50
C GLN A 65 9.82 7.49 -0.83
N LEU A 66 9.29 8.28 0.12
CA LEU A 66 8.00 8.97 -0.04
C LEU A 66 8.18 10.36 -0.65
N PRO A 67 7.23 10.84 -1.46
CA PRO A 67 7.17 12.22 -1.93
C PRO A 67 7.13 13.23 -0.78
N GLU A 68 7.75 14.39 -0.96
CA GLU A 68 7.71 15.49 0.03
C GLU A 68 6.28 15.94 0.37
N THR A 69 5.35 15.83 -0.58
CA THR A 69 3.92 16.14 -0.37
C THR A 69 3.29 15.28 0.72
N ILE A 70 3.77 14.05 0.92
CA ILE A 70 3.35 13.18 2.02
C ILE A 70 4.19 13.45 3.27
N VAL A 71 5.52 13.48 3.12
CA VAL A 71 6.45 13.57 4.26
C VAL A 71 6.27 14.87 5.03
N ASN A 72 6.13 16.00 4.35
CA ASN A 72 6.12 17.32 4.99
C ASN A 72 4.73 17.98 5.02
N ASN A 73 3.82 17.62 4.11
CA ASN A 73 2.53 18.30 3.96
C ASN A 73 1.31 17.37 4.12
N GLY A 74 1.55 16.07 4.35
CA GLY A 74 0.52 15.06 4.43
C GLY A 74 -0.44 15.26 5.60
N LYS A 75 -1.70 14.90 5.37
CA LYS A 75 -2.74 14.85 6.42
C LYS A 75 -3.04 13.40 6.84
N PRO A 76 -3.41 13.17 8.11
CA PRO A 76 -3.50 14.15 9.20
C PRO A 76 -2.15 14.46 9.87
N PHE A 77 -1.13 13.62 9.66
CA PHE A 77 0.19 13.75 10.27
C PHE A 77 1.29 13.84 9.21
N ASN A 78 2.33 14.61 9.50
CA ASN A 78 3.53 14.82 8.68
C ASN A 78 4.74 15.13 9.56
N LEU A 79 5.94 15.15 8.98
CA LEU A 79 7.21 15.48 9.63
C LEU A 79 7.61 16.95 9.45
N GLY A 80 6.88 17.71 8.62
CA GLY A 80 7.22 19.09 8.26
C GLY A 80 6.82 20.14 9.30
N THR A 81 6.12 19.73 10.35
CA THR A 81 5.71 20.61 11.45
C THR A 81 6.74 20.51 12.58
N ILE A 82 7.84 21.27 12.45
CA ILE A 82 8.73 21.68 13.55
C ILE A 82 8.74 23.20 13.58
#